data_AF-A0A2S5CS07-F1
#
_entry.id   AF-A0A2S5CS07-F1
#
_cell.length_a   1.000
_cell.length_b   1.000
_cell.length_c   1.000
_cell.angle_alpha   90.00
_cell.angle_beta   90.00
_cell.angle_gamma   90.00
#
_symmetry.space_group_name_H-M   'P 1'
#
loop_
_entity.id
_entity.type
_entity.pdbx_description
1 polymer ?
#
loop_
_entity_poly.entity_id
_entity_poly.type
_entity_poly.pdbx_seq_one_letter_code
_entity_poly.pdbx_strand_id
1 'polypeptide(L)'
;MSQLTPEGQQIINAIAQRYHFSVDAVLSMLQSVQNGNGSMAQFSHPEFGGSGQWMRGGMTMIGDMFNNGLKNSVSNLCQELSTLLANQTAIWQPPTIQSQGHGQNVSLFAASAGGNWWPQGLMNPNSTGSQNHIRYAYFASIRRLAIEANGHVTLYDTLDHQIGGFSQQQSGGSSVTFNSQYGMVDVQNLPVISIDNVAVTPSGNTANLPPLPTAPAQTAQEGDIFAAIEKLAGLRDKGIVSDAEFSSKKAELLSRL
;
A
#
# COMPACT_ATOMS: atom_id res chain seq x y z
N MET A 1 -9.30 21.15 4.67
CA MET A 1 -9.92 20.93 5.98
C MET A 1 -11.01 19.89 5.80
N SER A 2 -10.74 18.63 6.17
CA SER A 2 -11.77 17.59 6.16
C SER A 2 -12.86 18.00 7.14
N GLN A 3 -14.12 18.03 6.72
CA GLN A 3 -15.20 18.42 7.61
C GLN A 3 -15.46 17.30 8.62
N LEU A 4 -15.44 17.64 9.92
CA LEU A 4 -15.87 16.73 10.97
C LEU A 4 -17.36 16.43 10.80
N THR A 5 -17.77 15.19 11.10
CA THR A 5 -19.20 14.89 11.26
C THR A 5 -19.82 15.73 12.37
N PRO A 6 -21.14 15.91 12.36
CA PRO A 6 -21.87 16.42 13.52
C PRO A 6 -21.58 15.62 14.80
N GLU A 7 -21.45 14.29 14.70
CA GLU A 7 -21.11 13.41 15.82
C GLU A 7 -19.67 13.62 16.29
N GLY A 8 -18.71 13.72 15.37
CA GLY A 8 -17.33 14.08 15.65
C GLY A 8 -17.21 15.43 16.34
N GLN A 9 -17.98 16.41 15.88
CA GLN A 9 -17.99 17.75 16.47
C GLN A 9 -18.62 17.77 17.87
N GLN A 10 -19.61 16.91 18.14
CA GLN A 10 -20.14 16.71 19.50
C GLN A 10 -19.13 16.03 20.42
N ILE A 11 -18.42 15.01 19.94
CA ILE A 11 -17.37 14.33 20.71
C ILE A 11 -16.24 15.31 21.05
N ILE A 12 -15.79 16.12 20.09
CA ILE A 12 -14.79 17.18 20.31
C ILE A 12 -15.30 18.17 21.37
N ASN A 13 -16.57 18.60 21.28
CA ASN A 13 -17.15 19.52 22.27
C ASN A 13 -17.18 18.91 23.67
N ALA A 14 -17.53 17.63 23.79
CA ALA A 14 -17.54 16.93 25.06
C ALA A 14 -16.12 16.79 25.65
N ILE A 15 -15.11 16.52 24.80
CA ILE A 15 -13.71 16.47 25.20
C ILE A 15 -13.22 17.85 25.64
N ALA A 16 -13.52 18.89 24.88
CA ALA A 16 -13.19 20.28 25.21
C ALA A 16 -13.75 20.69 26.59
N GLN A 17 -15.01 20.36 26.86
CA GLN A 17 -15.63 20.62 28.16
C GLN A 17 -14.98 19.81 29.30
N ARG A 18 -14.64 18.54 29.06
CA ARG A 18 -14.04 17.67 30.09
C ARG A 18 -12.64 18.10 30.50
N TYR A 19 -11.83 18.52 29.55
CA TYR A 19 -10.45 18.95 29.80
C TYR A 19 -10.31 20.46 30.02
N HIS A 20 -11.42 21.21 29.98
CA HIS A 20 -11.47 22.67 30.11
C HIS A 20 -10.59 23.40 29.08
N PHE A 21 -10.54 22.89 27.85
CA PHE A 21 -9.86 23.55 26.72
C PHE A 21 -10.88 24.09 25.73
N SER A 22 -10.48 25.06 24.91
CA SER A 22 -11.31 25.49 23.80
C SER A 22 -11.47 24.39 22.76
N VAL A 23 -12.59 24.41 22.03
CA VAL A 23 -12.85 23.49 20.92
C VAL A 23 -11.75 23.63 19.84
N ASP A 24 -11.27 24.84 19.61
CA ASP A 24 -10.19 25.13 18.65
C ASP A 24 -8.87 24.46 19.05
N ALA A 25 -8.51 24.54 20.33
CA ALA A 25 -7.32 23.87 20.86
C ALA A 25 -7.40 22.34 20.71
N VAL A 26 -8.56 21.76 21.02
CA VAL A 26 -8.77 20.30 20.87
C VAL A 26 -8.70 19.89 19.39
N LEU A 27 -9.23 20.70 18.47
CA LEU A 27 -9.12 20.46 17.02
C LEU A 27 -7.67 20.53 16.54
N SER A 28 -6.93 21.55 16.96
CA SER A 28 -5.50 21.70 16.65
C SER A 28 -4.67 20.53 17.21
N MET A 29 -5.01 20.06 18.41
CA MET A 29 -4.40 18.87 19.00
C MET A 29 -4.74 17.60 18.23
N LEU A 30 -6.01 17.41 17.84
CA LEU A 30 -6.42 16.26 17.03
C LEU A 30 -5.65 16.22 15.71
N GLN A 31 -5.49 17.36 15.04
CA GLN A 31 -4.70 17.46 13.81
C GLN A 31 -3.23 17.11 14.07
N SER A 32 -2.66 17.56 15.19
CA SER A 32 -1.29 17.25 15.59
C SER A 32 -1.08 15.76 15.84
N VAL A 33 -2.04 15.10 16.50
CA VAL A 33 -2.05 13.65 16.75
C VAL A 33 -2.23 12.88 15.43
N GLN A 34 -3.07 13.37 14.52
CA GLN A 34 -3.27 12.79 13.19
C GLN A 34 -1.96 12.83 12.38
N ASN A 35 -1.26 13.96 12.37
CA ASN A 35 0.03 14.10 11.68
C ASN A 35 1.09 13.12 12.22
N GLY A 36 1.07 12.81 13.52
CA GLY A 36 1.95 11.80 14.12
C GLY A 36 1.33 10.39 14.18
N ASN A 37 0.39 10.08 13.29
CA ASN A 37 -0.22 8.75 13.13
C ASN A 37 -0.79 8.16 14.43
N GLY A 38 -1.32 9.01 15.32
CA GLY A 38 -1.90 8.57 16.59
C GLY A 38 -0.89 8.12 17.64
N SER A 39 0.41 8.17 17.37
CA SER A 39 1.47 7.72 18.29
C SER A 39 2.38 8.85 18.77
N MET A 40 2.38 9.96 18.04
CA MET A 40 3.10 11.18 18.37
C MET A 40 2.22 12.39 18.04
N ALA A 41 2.42 13.50 18.73
CA ALA A 41 1.82 14.78 18.36
C ALA A 41 2.85 15.88 18.61
N GLN A 42 3.02 16.77 17.64
CA GLN A 42 3.74 18.03 17.83
C GLN A 42 2.70 19.13 17.67
N PHE A 43 2.46 19.87 18.75
CA PHE A 43 1.44 20.90 18.79
C PHE A 43 2.06 22.23 19.21
N SER A 44 1.42 23.32 18.82
CA SER A 44 1.75 24.64 19.30
C SER A 44 0.46 25.39 19.54
N HIS A 45 0.12 25.60 20.82
CA HIS A 45 -1.10 26.32 21.19
C HIS A 45 -0.91 27.06 22.51
N PRO A 46 -1.36 28.32 22.63
CA PRO A 46 -1.23 29.09 23.87
C PRO A 46 -1.89 28.39 25.08
N GLU A 47 -3.04 27.73 24.88
CA GLU A 47 -3.74 27.01 25.95
C GLU A 47 -3.01 25.74 26.43
N PHE A 48 -2.04 25.22 25.66
CA PHE A 48 -1.22 24.06 26.05
C PHE A 48 0.15 24.47 26.61
N GLY A 49 0.34 25.76 26.92
CA GLY A 49 1.64 26.28 27.37
C GLY A 49 2.62 26.51 26.22
N GLY A 50 2.11 26.74 25.00
CA GLY A 50 2.90 27.01 23.80
C GLY A 50 3.19 25.75 22.97
N SER A 51 4.43 25.61 22.53
CA SER A 51 4.89 24.45 21.77
C SER A 51 5.12 23.25 22.67
N GLY A 52 4.68 22.08 22.24
CA GLY A 52 4.86 20.84 22.96
C GLY A 52 4.90 19.63 22.05
N GLN A 53 5.38 18.52 22.61
CA GLN A 53 5.41 17.23 21.97
C GLN A 53 4.82 16.19 22.90
N TRP A 54 3.99 15.32 22.35
CA TRP A 54 3.47 14.15 23.03
C TRP A 54 3.88 12.90 22.28
N MET A 55 4.18 11.83 23.01
CA MET A 55 4.43 10.49 22.48
C MET A 55 3.65 9.47 23.30
N ARG A 56 3.02 8.52 22.62
CA ARG A 56 2.23 7.45 23.25
C ARG A 56 3.15 6.53 24.06
N GLY A 57 2.87 6.41 25.36
CA GLY A 57 3.72 5.66 26.29
C GLY A 57 5.07 6.33 26.61
N GLY A 58 5.30 7.53 26.08
CA GLY A 58 6.51 8.32 26.28
C GLY A 58 6.27 9.55 27.14
N MET A 59 7.20 10.51 27.04
CA MET A 59 7.13 11.75 27.80
C MET A 59 6.34 12.82 27.05
N THR A 60 5.44 13.49 27.75
CA THR A 60 4.81 14.74 27.26
C THR A 60 5.71 15.91 27.61
N MET A 61 6.05 16.72 26.62
CA MET A 61 6.75 18.00 26.81
C MET A 61 5.78 19.11 26.44
N ILE A 62 5.66 20.09 27.33
CA ILE A 62 4.95 21.35 27.10
C ILE A 62 5.92 22.49 27.35
N GLY A 63 5.71 23.64 26.71
CA GLY A 63 6.57 24.81 26.87
C GLY A 63 6.63 25.31 28.31
N ASP A 64 5.55 25.12 29.07
CA ASP A 64 5.51 25.38 30.51
C ASP A 64 5.95 24.14 31.32
N MET A 65 7.26 23.94 31.45
CA MET A 65 7.86 22.76 32.10
C MET A 65 7.49 22.61 33.59
N PHE A 66 7.06 23.68 34.25
CA PHE A 66 6.74 23.68 35.68
C PHE A 66 5.27 23.31 35.96
N ASN A 67 4.41 23.41 34.94
CA ASN A 67 3.00 23.12 35.04
C ASN A 67 2.69 21.63 34.84
N ASN A 68 3.02 20.82 35.85
CA ASN A 68 2.80 19.37 35.83
C ASN A 68 1.31 18.98 35.70
N GLY A 69 0.40 19.82 36.20
CA GLY A 69 -1.04 19.63 36.03
C GLY A 69 -1.45 19.74 34.57
N LEU A 70 -1.03 20.81 33.89
CA LEU A 70 -1.27 21.02 32.46
C LEU A 70 -0.65 19.89 31.62
N LYS A 71 0.58 19.48 31.94
CA LYS A 71 1.26 18.37 31.26
C LYS A 71 0.46 17.06 31.35
N ASN A 72 -0.13 16.76 32.50
CA ASN A 72 -1.00 15.60 32.68
C ASN A 72 -2.30 15.74 31.89
N SER A 73 -2.96 16.90 31.94
CA SER A 73 -4.18 17.17 31.16
C SER A 73 -3.94 17.03 29.66
N VAL A 74 -2.84 17.58 29.14
CA VAL A 74 -2.46 17.46 27.73
C VAL A 74 -2.11 16.02 27.36
N SER A 75 -1.38 15.30 28.21
CA SER A 75 -1.07 13.88 27.98
C SER A 75 -2.34 13.03 27.88
N ASN A 76 -3.29 13.24 28.79
CA ASN A 76 -4.56 12.53 28.82
C ASN A 76 -5.42 12.89 27.61
N LEU A 77 -5.49 14.18 27.24
CA LEU A 77 -6.16 14.65 26.03
C LEU A 77 -5.59 13.95 24.78
N CYS A 78 -4.27 13.92 24.62
CA CYS A 78 -3.63 13.25 23.48
C CYS A 78 -3.88 11.73 23.47
N GLN A 79 -3.88 11.07 24.63
CA GLN A 79 -4.22 9.65 24.73
C GLN A 79 -5.67 9.38 24.34
N GLU A 80 -6.60 10.23 24.77
CA GLU A 80 -8.02 10.10 24.43
C GLU A 80 -8.24 10.35 22.93
N LEU A 81 -7.64 11.41 22.37
CA LEU A 81 -7.69 11.69 20.93
C LEU A 81 -7.02 10.60 20.09
N SER A 82 -5.90 10.04 20.55
CA SER A 82 -5.22 8.90 19.92
C SER A 82 -6.11 7.65 19.93
N THR A 83 -6.79 7.37 21.05
CA THR A 83 -7.72 6.25 21.19
C THR A 83 -8.95 6.43 20.31
N LEU A 84 -9.47 7.66 20.24
CA LEU A 84 -10.58 8.05 19.39
C LEU A 84 -10.21 7.96 17.90
N LEU A 85 -8.97 8.32 17.53
CA LEU A 85 -8.44 8.13 16.18
C LEU A 85 -8.21 6.65 15.86
N ALA A 86 -7.84 5.83 16.85
CA ALA A 86 -7.75 4.38 16.69
C ALA A 86 -9.14 3.73 16.55
N ASN A 87 -10.16 4.22 17.27
CA ASN A 87 -11.55 3.77 17.24
C ASN A 87 -12.37 4.47 16.14
N GLN A 88 -11.77 4.64 14.96
CA GLN A 88 -12.06 5.53 13.81
C GLN A 88 -13.49 5.59 13.21
N THR A 89 -14.57 5.36 13.96
CA THR A 89 -15.92 5.08 13.40
C THR A 89 -16.90 6.26 13.42
N ALA A 90 -16.62 7.41 14.06
CA ALA A 90 -17.67 8.43 14.27
C ALA A 90 -17.24 9.90 14.12
N ILE A 91 -16.00 10.21 13.74
CA ILE A 91 -15.50 11.60 13.72
C ILE A 91 -15.56 12.23 12.34
N TRP A 92 -15.43 11.42 11.29
CA TRP A 92 -15.30 11.88 9.91
C TRP A 92 -16.48 11.39 9.09
N GLN A 93 -17.12 12.29 8.34
CA GLN A 93 -18.32 11.95 7.56
C GLN A 93 -17.97 10.86 6.54
N PRO A 94 -18.57 9.67 6.59
CA PRO A 94 -18.58 8.82 5.42
C PRO A 94 -19.41 9.53 4.35
N PRO A 95 -19.03 9.49 3.06
CA PRO A 95 -19.96 9.85 2.01
C PRO A 95 -21.18 8.94 2.16
N THR A 96 -22.36 9.55 2.26
CA THR A 96 -23.63 8.83 2.40
C THR A 96 -23.88 8.01 1.13
N ILE A 97 -23.47 6.74 1.10
CA ILE A 97 -24.05 5.74 0.21
C ILE A 97 -25.13 5.02 1.01
N GLN A 98 -26.35 5.43 0.74
CA GLN A 98 -27.58 4.87 1.29
C GLN A 98 -27.74 3.43 0.78
N SER A 99 -27.47 2.43 1.61
CA SER A 99 -28.06 1.10 1.40
C SER A 99 -28.20 0.33 2.71
N GLN A 100 -29.38 -0.27 2.82
CA GLN A 100 -30.06 -0.82 3.97
C GLN A 100 -29.57 -2.25 4.24
N GLY A 101 -29.10 -2.58 5.45
CA GLY A 101 -28.73 -3.97 5.75
C GLY A 101 -28.12 -4.23 7.13
N HIS A 102 -28.90 -4.94 7.95
CA HIS A 102 -28.65 -5.55 9.26
C HIS A 102 -27.21 -5.95 9.61
N GLY A 103 -26.85 -5.71 10.87
CA GLY A 103 -25.47 -5.71 11.35
C GLY A 103 -24.83 -7.05 11.65
N GLN A 104 -23.51 -6.98 11.83
CA GLN A 104 -22.72 -7.85 12.69
C GLN A 104 -21.31 -7.26 12.84
N ASN A 105 -20.80 -7.37 14.05
CA ASN A 105 -19.49 -6.94 14.52
C ASN A 105 -18.36 -7.54 13.65
N VAL A 106 -17.54 -6.70 13.01
CA VAL A 106 -16.22 -7.12 12.52
C VAL A 106 -15.23 -5.97 12.49
N SER A 107 -14.05 -6.25 13.04
CA SER A 107 -12.90 -5.39 13.30
C SER A 107 -12.33 -4.74 12.03
N LEU A 108 -12.38 -3.39 11.97
CA LEU A 108 -11.95 -2.58 10.81
C LEU A 108 -10.58 -1.92 11.05
N PHE A 109 -9.60 -2.70 11.49
CA PHE A 109 -8.22 -2.22 11.56
C PHE A 109 -7.68 -1.99 10.14
N ALA A 110 -7.23 -0.75 9.90
CA ALA A 110 -6.62 -0.19 8.69
C ALA A 110 -7.59 0.36 7.62
N ALA A 111 -8.24 1.48 7.92
CA ALA A 111 -8.63 2.44 6.89
C ALA A 111 -8.02 3.80 7.24
N SER A 112 -6.86 4.10 6.63
CA SER A 112 -6.38 5.47 6.49
C SER A 112 -7.45 6.28 5.75
N ALA A 113 -7.75 7.48 6.22
CA ALA A 113 -8.61 8.45 5.55
C ALA A 113 -8.27 8.53 4.04
N GLY A 114 -9.29 8.29 3.21
CA GLY A 114 -9.15 7.91 1.80
C GLY A 114 -9.57 6.46 1.69
N GLY A 115 -10.87 6.21 1.49
CA GLY A 115 -11.43 4.84 1.46
C GLY A 115 -10.50 3.92 0.69
N ASN A 116 -10.15 2.76 1.27
CA ASN A 116 -9.15 1.80 0.80
C ASN A 116 -8.38 2.32 -0.43
N TRP A 117 -7.19 2.90 -0.21
CA TRP A 117 -6.37 3.39 -1.31
C TRP A 117 -6.06 2.27 -2.31
N TRP A 118 -6.13 1.01 -1.86
CA TRP A 118 -6.07 -0.17 -2.71
C TRP A 118 -7.45 -0.52 -3.33
N PRO A 119 -7.48 -1.21 -4.48
CA PRO A 119 -8.72 -1.47 -5.22
C PRO A 119 -9.83 -2.16 -4.44
N GLN A 120 -11.07 -1.91 -4.86
CA GLN A 120 -12.25 -2.48 -4.22
C GLN A 120 -12.24 -4.01 -4.30
N GLY A 121 -12.68 -4.67 -3.23
CA GLY A 121 -12.66 -6.14 -3.09
C GLY A 121 -11.51 -6.67 -2.23
N LEU A 122 -10.53 -5.84 -1.87
CA LEU A 122 -9.50 -6.17 -0.90
C LEU A 122 -9.82 -5.45 0.43
N MET A 123 -10.07 -6.19 1.52
CA MET A 123 -10.48 -5.59 2.80
C MET A 123 -9.59 -5.94 4.00
N ASN A 124 -8.87 -7.07 3.96
CA ASN A 124 -7.99 -7.49 5.06
C ASN A 124 -6.56 -7.74 4.58
N PRO A 125 -5.69 -6.73 4.59
CA PRO A 125 -4.27 -6.95 4.32
C PRO A 125 -3.61 -7.73 5.48
N ASN A 126 -2.75 -8.69 5.13
CA ASN A 126 -1.92 -9.43 6.07
C ASN A 126 -0.75 -8.58 6.59
N SER A 127 -0.24 -7.66 5.77
CA SER A 127 0.85 -6.77 6.13
C SER A 127 0.68 -5.43 5.42
N THR A 128 0.89 -4.34 6.14
CA THR A 128 0.86 -2.98 5.58
C THR A 128 2.04 -2.19 6.09
N GLY A 129 2.45 -1.17 5.36
CA GLY A 129 3.51 -0.26 5.79
C GLY A 129 3.60 0.96 4.92
N SER A 130 4.28 2.00 5.42
CA SER A 130 4.49 3.26 4.71
C SER A 130 5.87 3.85 5.01
N GLN A 131 6.65 4.16 3.98
CA GLN A 131 7.98 4.75 4.09
C GLN A 131 8.28 5.64 2.87
N ASN A 132 8.84 6.84 3.08
CA ASN A 132 9.23 7.78 2.02
C ASN A 132 8.12 8.04 0.98
N HIS A 133 6.88 8.27 1.41
CA HIS A 133 5.73 8.51 0.53
C HIS A 133 5.35 7.31 -0.37
N ILE A 134 5.88 6.12 -0.05
CA ILE A 134 5.43 4.85 -0.60
C ILE A 134 4.68 4.10 0.49
N ARG A 135 3.47 3.61 0.21
CA ARG A 135 2.72 2.72 1.09
C ARG A 135 2.41 1.40 0.38
N TYR A 136 2.39 0.30 1.12
CA TYR A 136 2.07 -1.02 0.60
C TYR A 136 1.01 -1.71 1.45
N ALA A 137 0.24 -2.57 0.82
CA ALA A 137 -0.72 -3.46 1.44
C ALA A 137 -0.63 -4.84 0.78
N TYR A 138 -0.22 -5.84 1.55
CA TYR A 138 -0.04 -7.22 1.10
C TYR A 138 -1.20 -8.09 1.59
N PHE A 139 -1.78 -8.85 0.67
CA PHE A 139 -2.92 -9.73 0.88
C PHE A 139 -2.52 -11.15 0.49
N ALA A 140 -1.96 -11.90 1.45
CA ALA A 140 -1.51 -13.27 1.26
C ALA A 140 -2.64 -14.20 0.84
N SER A 141 -3.84 -14.02 1.39
CA SER A 141 -5.01 -14.88 1.11
C SER A 141 -5.42 -14.90 -0.35
N ILE A 142 -5.17 -13.81 -1.08
CA ILE A 142 -5.55 -13.66 -2.50
C ILE A 142 -4.32 -13.42 -3.40
N ARG A 143 -3.11 -13.52 -2.85
CA ARG A 143 -1.84 -13.30 -3.56
C ARG A 143 -1.81 -11.95 -4.27
N ARG A 144 -2.15 -10.90 -3.53
CA ARG A 144 -2.19 -9.52 -4.04
C ARG A 144 -1.28 -8.61 -3.25
N LEU A 145 -0.67 -7.66 -3.93
CA LEU A 145 0.12 -6.60 -3.33
C LEU A 145 -0.29 -5.28 -3.95
N ALA A 146 -0.90 -4.39 -3.17
CA ALA A 146 -1.10 -3.01 -3.57
C ALA A 146 0.11 -2.19 -3.11
N ILE A 147 0.63 -1.32 -3.98
CA ILE A 147 1.64 -0.33 -3.65
C ILE A 147 1.16 1.01 -4.19
N GLU A 148 1.16 2.02 -3.32
CA GLU A 148 1.02 3.40 -3.74
C GLU A 148 2.36 4.09 -3.66
N ALA A 149 2.77 4.72 -4.76
CA ALA A 149 3.95 5.56 -4.83
C ALA A 149 3.58 6.87 -5.54
N ASN A 150 3.96 8.01 -4.95
CA ASN A 150 3.69 9.34 -5.52
C ASN A 150 2.21 9.60 -5.85
N GLY A 151 1.28 8.98 -5.11
CA GLY A 151 -0.15 9.09 -5.32
C GLY A 151 -0.75 8.16 -6.40
N HIS A 152 0.07 7.32 -7.05
CA HIS A 152 -0.38 6.29 -7.98
C HIS A 152 -0.47 4.94 -7.30
N VAL A 153 -1.59 4.24 -7.45
CA VAL A 153 -1.82 2.93 -6.84
C VAL A 153 -1.66 1.83 -7.86
N THR A 154 -0.69 0.95 -7.67
CA THR A 154 -0.49 -0.23 -8.51
C THR A 154 -0.79 -1.50 -7.72
N LEU A 155 -1.67 -2.36 -8.25
CA LEU A 155 -1.96 -3.69 -7.74
C LEU A 155 -1.14 -4.71 -8.52
N TYR A 156 -0.39 -5.53 -7.79
CA TYR A 156 0.44 -6.60 -8.31
C TYR A 156 -0.09 -7.96 -7.88
N ASP A 157 0.18 -8.97 -8.70
CA ASP A 157 0.06 -10.38 -8.34
C ASP A 157 1.35 -10.82 -7.63
N THR A 158 1.25 -11.32 -6.40
CA THR A 158 2.43 -11.82 -5.67
C THR A 158 2.80 -13.25 -6.05
N LEU A 159 2.07 -13.88 -6.98
CA LEU A 159 2.27 -15.26 -7.41
C LEU A 159 2.29 -16.22 -6.22
N ASP A 160 3.41 -16.89 -5.97
CA ASP A 160 3.62 -17.75 -4.81
C ASP A 160 4.51 -17.10 -3.74
N HIS A 161 4.94 -15.85 -3.93
CA HIS A 161 5.80 -15.16 -2.99
C HIS A 161 5.07 -14.83 -1.69
N GLN A 162 5.57 -15.37 -0.58
CA GLN A 162 5.18 -15.01 0.76
C GLN A 162 6.04 -13.85 1.26
N ILE A 163 5.46 -12.67 1.34
CA ILE A 163 6.20 -11.45 1.67
C ILE A 163 6.32 -11.29 3.19
N GLY A 164 7.54 -11.35 3.71
CA GLY A 164 7.84 -11.18 5.15
C GLY A 164 8.18 -9.74 5.55
N GLY A 165 8.54 -8.89 4.59
CA GLY A 165 8.92 -7.50 4.84
C GLY A 165 9.36 -6.77 3.58
N PHE A 166 9.35 -5.44 3.63
CA PHE A 166 9.71 -4.55 2.53
C PHE A 166 10.93 -3.72 2.89
N SER A 167 11.80 -3.49 1.91
CA SER A 167 13.00 -2.67 2.01
C SER A 167 13.06 -1.73 0.80
N GLN A 168 13.29 -0.44 1.04
CA GLN A 168 13.44 0.55 -0.01
C GLN A 168 14.91 0.94 -0.17
N GLN A 169 15.40 0.95 -1.41
CA GLN A 169 16.78 1.33 -1.69
C GLN A 169 16.90 2.87 -1.69
N GLN A 170 17.69 3.44 -0.77
CA GLN A 170 17.81 4.90 -0.59
C GLN A 170 18.61 5.61 -1.71
N SER A 171 19.16 4.88 -2.69
CA SER A 171 20.01 5.44 -3.72
C SER A 171 19.26 5.59 -5.04
N GLY A 172 18.76 6.79 -5.33
CA GLY A 172 18.40 7.31 -6.65
C GLY A 172 17.23 6.66 -7.41
N GLY A 173 16.80 5.45 -7.05
CA GLY A 173 15.69 4.74 -7.67
C GLY A 173 14.61 4.42 -6.65
N SER A 174 13.34 4.63 -7.00
CA SER A 174 12.17 4.23 -6.20
C SER A 174 11.92 2.71 -6.24
N SER A 175 12.97 1.89 -6.32
CA SER A 175 12.85 0.43 -6.34
C SER A 175 12.50 -0.06 -4.93
N VAL A 176 11.36 -0.74 -4.86
CA VAL A 176 10.90 -1.42 -3.66
C VAL A 176 11.27 -2.88 -3.82
N THR A 177 12.05 -3.40 -2.88
CA THR A 177 12.33 -4.84 -2.79
C THR A 177 11.61 -5.41 -1.59
N PHE A 178 11.24 -6.68 -1.68
CA PHE A 178 10.62 -7.40 -0.58
C PHE A 178 11.33 -8.71 -0.34
N ASN A 179 11.28 -9.17 0.91
CA ASN A 179 11.84 -10.46 1.27
C ASN A 179 10.77 -11.55 1.12
N SER A 180 11.06 -12.54 0.27
CA SER A 180 10.27 -13.74 0.03
C SER A 180 11.00 -14.97 0.59
N GLN A 181 10.31 -16.11 0.64
CA GLN A 181 10.93 -17.42 0.91
C GLN A 181 12.06 -17.78 -0.07
N TYR A 182 12.10 -17.14 -1.24
CA TYR A 182 13.15 -17.32 -2.26
C TYR A 182 14.27 -16.27 -2.19
N GLY A 183 14.24 -15.39 -1.18
CA GLY A 183 15.18 -14.27 -1.03
C GLY A 183 14.57 -12.92 -1.41
N MET A 184 15.43 -11.96 -1.71
CA MET A 184 15.02 -10.59 -2.05
C MET A 184 14.50 -10.54 -3.49
N VAL A 185 13.29 -10.03 -3.68
CA VAL A 185 12.62 -9.90 -4.98
C VAL A 185 12.26 -8.44 -5.21
N ASP A 186 12.47 -7.96 -6.43
CA ASP A 186 12.04 -6.62 -6.84
C ASP A 186 10.55 -6.61 -7.19
N VAL A 187 9.82 -5.61 -6.70
CA VAL A 187 8.40 -5.41 -7.01
C VAL A 187 8.15 -5.32 -8.51
N GLN A 188 9.08 -4.76 -9.30
CA GLN A 188 8.89 -4.62 -10.75
C GLN A 188 8.87 -5.94 -11.52
N ASN A 189 9.33 -7.04 -10.90
CA ASN A 189 9.22 -8.36 -11.50
C ASN A 189 7.84 -9.01 -11.28
N LEU A 190 6.97 -8.40 -10.47
CA LEU A 190 5.62 -8.91 -10.25
C LEU A 190 4.67 -8.51 -11.38
N PRO A 191 3.76 -9.39 -11.81
CA PRO A 191 2.72 -9.04 -12.76
C PRO A 191 1.81 -7.93 -12.22
N VAL A 192 1.59 -6.89 -13.02
CA VAL A 192 0.64 -5.81 -12.69
C VAL A 192 -0.78 -6.23 -13.09
N ILE A 193 -1.73 -6.01 -12.18
CA ILE A 193 -3.15 -6.32 -12.33
C ILE A 193 -3.96 -5.04 -12.57
N SER A 194 -3.66 -3.97 -11.83
CA SER A 194 -4.34 -2.68 -11.99
C SER A 194 -3.42 -1.52 -11.63
N ILE A 195 -3.61 -0.38 -12.28
CA ILE A 195 -2.98 0.90 -11.94
C ILE A 195 -4.12 1.91 -11.79
N ASP A 196 -4.15 2.65 -10.69
CA ASP A 196 -5.15 3.67 -10.37
C ASP A 196 -6.59 3.17 -10.53
N ASN A 197 -6.87 1.96 -10.03
CA ASN A 197 -8.16 1.28 -10.14
C ASN A 197 -8.60 0.92 -11.58
N VAL A 198 -7.76 1.17 -12.58
CA VAL A 198 -7.96 0.70 -13.94
C VAL A 198 -7.27 -0.66 -14.05
N ALA A 199 -8.05 -1.70 -14.33
CA ALA A 199 -7.47 -3.01 -14.62
C ALA A 199 -6.52 -2.86 -15.81
N VAL A 200 -5.22 -3.02 -15.55
CA VAL A 200 -4.29 -3.25 -16.64
C VAL A 200 -4.54 -4.70 -16.96
N THR A 201 -5.38 -4.94 -17.97
CA THR A 201 -5.18 -6.16 -18.73
C THR A 201 -3.69 -6.15 -19.07
N PRO A 202 -2.95 -7.25 -18.83
CA PRO A 202 -1.62 -7.33 -19.40
C PRO A 202 -1.84 -6.97 -20.86
N SER A 203 -1.22 -5.88 -21.30
CA SER A 203 -1.07 -5.60 -22.71
C SER A 203 -0.16 -6.71 -23.26
N GLY A 204 -0.69 -7.94 -23.34
CA GLY A 204 -0.68 -8.59 -24.62
C GLY A 204 -1.33 -7.58 -25.54
N ASN A 205 -0.52 -7.09 -26.47
CA ASN A 205 -0.91 -6.33 -27.63
C ASN A 205 -2.43 -6.25 -27.83
N THR A 206 -2.95 -5.05 -28.01
CA THR A 206 -4.16 -4.84 -28.81
C THR A 206 -3.92 -5.41 -30.22
N ALA A 207 -3.98 -6.74 -30.35
CA ALA A 207 -4.39 -7.38 -31.57
C ALA A 207 -5.88 -7.10 -31.68
N ASN A 208 -6.16 -6.01 -32.39
CA ASN A 208 -7.35 -5.79 -33.19
C ASN A 208 -7.98 -7.16 -33.57
N LEU A 209 -9.18 -7.47 -33.08
CA LEU A 209 -9.91 -8.68 -33.45
C LEU A 209 -10.39 -8.57 -34.91
N PRO A 210 -10.06 -9.50 -35.82
CA PRO A 210 -11.02 -9.96 -36.82
C PRO A 210 -11.88 -11.10 -36.22
N PRO A 211 -13.11 -11.30 -36.69
CA PRO A 211 -14.00 -12.31 -36.13
C PRO A 211 -13.53 -13.74 -36.47
N LEU A 212 -13.86 -14.66 -35.57
CA LEU A 212 -13.63 -16.11 -35.65
C LEU A 212 -13.96 -16.69 -37.04
N PRO A 213 -13.14 -17.65 -37.52
CA PRO A 213 -13.63 -19.03 -37.54
C PRO A 213 -12.59 -20.09 -37.10
N THR A 214 -13.08 -21.06 -36.31
CA THR A 214 -12.70 -22.49 -36.19
C THR A 214 -11.29 -23.00 -36.60
N ALA A 215 -10.54 -23.50 -35.58
CA ALA A 215 -9.55 -24.61 -35.55
C ALA A 215 -8.23 -24.52 -36.36
N PRO A 216 -7.18 -25.34 -36.04
CA PRO A 216 -6.51 -25.59 -34.75
C PRO A 216 -5.11 -24.93 -34.68
N ALA A 217 -4.56 -24.80 -33.47
CA ALA A 217 -3.24 -24.22 -33.19
C ALA A 217 -2.09 -25.14 -33.63
N GLN A 218 -1.28 -24.75 -34.63
CA GLN A 218 0.00 -25.40 -34.95
C GLN A 218 1.15 -24.44 -35.37
N THR A 219 0.88 -23.20 -35.77
CA THR A 219 1.91 -22.34 -36.40
C THR A 219 2.80 -21.52 -35.45
N ALA A 220 2.58 -21.56 -34.13
CA ALA A 220 3.39 -20.79 -33.17
C ALA A 220 4.70 -21.49 -32.77
N GLN A 221 4.80 -22.82 -32.85
CA GLN A 221 6.02 -23.56 -32.51
C GLN A 221 7.07 -23.53 -33.62
N GLU A 222 6.66 -23.44 -34.88
CA GLU A 222 7.56 -23.38 -36.05
C GLU A 222 8.48 -22.15 -36.01
N GLY A 223 7.94 -20.96 -35.68
CA GLY A 223 8.72 -19.73 -35.59
C GLY A 223 9.77 -19.74 -34.48
N ASP A 224 9.43 -20.31 -33.32
CA ASP A 224 10.35 -20.47 -32.19
C ASP A 224 11.49 -21.47 -32.51
N ILE A 225 11.20 -22.50 -33.31
CA ILE A 225 12.21 -23.49 -33.73
C ILE A 225 13.23 -22.85 -34.68
N PHE A 226 12.80 -22.05 -35.66
CA PHE A 226 13.72 -21.35 -36.56
C PHE A 226 14.56 -20.29 -35.82
N ALA A 227 13.95 -19.55 -34.88
CA ALA A 227 14.67 -18.60 -34.03
C ALA A 227 15.71 -19.30 -33.12
N ALA A 228 15.38 -20.49 -32.60
CA ALA A 228 16.30 -21.29 -31.80
C ALA A 228 17.50 -21.80 -32.63
N ILE A 229 17.27 -22.22 -33.88
CA ILE A 229 18.33 -22.65 -34.81
C ILE A 229 19.28 -21.48 -35.13
N GLU A 230 18.75 -20.26 -35.32
CA GLU A 230 19.56 -19.07 -35.57
C GLU A 230 20.44 -18.69 -34.37
N LYS A 231 19.89 -18.79 -33.14
CA LYS A 231 20.66 -18.59 -31.92
C LYS A 231 21.74 -19.65 -31.73
N LEU A 232 21.47 -20.90 -32.09
CA LEU A 232 22.44 -22.01 -32.04
C LEU A 232 23.58 -21.79 -33.04
N ALA A 233 23.28 -21.23 -34.22
CA ALA A 233 24.29 -20.88 -35.21
C ALA A 233 25.20 -19.75 -34.71
N GLY A 234 24.65 -18.74 -34.02
CA GLY A 234 25.43 -17.68 -33.38
C GLY A 234 26.32 -18.18 -32.23
N LEU A 235 25.89 -19.21 -31.50
CA LEU A 235 26.71 -19.84 -30.45
C LEU A 235 27.85 -20.68 -31.04
N ARG A 236 27.63 -21.34 -32.18
CA ARG A 236 28.68 -22.04 -32.93
C ARG A 236 29.73 -21.06 -33.47
N ASP A 237 29.30 -19.95 -34.06
CA ASP A 237 30.21 -18.92 -34.60
C ASP A 237 31.11 -18.32 -33.51
N LYS A 238 30.57 -18.19 -32.30
CA LYS A 238 31.33 -17.80 -31.10
C LYS A 238 32.23 -18.90 -30.52
N GLY A 239 32.28 -20.09 -31.13
CA GLY A 239 33.07 -21.23 -30.67
C GLY A 239 32.60 -21.84 -29.36
N ILE A 240 31.38 -21.51 -28.91
CA ILE A 240 30.80 -21.99 -27.63
C ILE A 240 30.24 -23.41 -27.80
N VAL A 241 29.81 -23.75 -29.01
CA VAL A 241 29.23 -25.05 -29.37
C VAL A 241 30.03 -25.65 -30.52
N SER A 242 30.37 -26.93 -30.40
CA SER A 242 31.12 -27.64 -31.44
C SER A 242 30.24 -27.90 -32.67
N ASP A 243 30.83 -28.05 -33.86
CA ASP A 243 30.06 -28.27 -35.10
C ASP A 243 29.18 -29.55 -35.03
N ALA A 244 29.68 -30.59 -34.36
CA ALA A 244 28.93 -31.82 -34.09
C ALA A 244 27.70 -31.62 -33.19
N GLU A 245 27.82 -30.78 -32.15
CA GLU A 245 26.74 -30.47 -31.22
C GLU A 245 25.68 -29.58 -31.89
N PHE A 246 26.12 -28.63 -32.71
CA PHE A 246 25.23 -27.81 -33.54
C PHE A 246 24.41 -28.66 -34.50
N SER A 247 25.05 -29.58 -35.23
CA SER A 247 24.35 -30.43 -36.20
C SER A 247 23.33 -31.37 -35.53
N SER A 248 23.67 -31.94 -34.37
CA SER A 248 22.77 -32.79 -33.60
C SER A 248 21.55 -32.02 -33.09
N LYS A 249 21.76 -30.83 -32.50
CA LYS A 249 20.67 -30.01 -31.97
C LYS A 249 19.81 -29.37 -33.05
N LYS A 250 20.39 -28.99 -34.18
CA LYS A 250 19.64 -28.53 -35.35
C LYS A 250 18.71 -29.63 -35.89
N ALA A 251 19.19 -30.87 -35.98
CA ALA A 251 18.37 -32.00 -36.44
C ALA A 251 17.22 -32.32 -35.46
N GLU A 252 17.48 -32.27 -34.15
CA GLU A 252 16.46 -32.43 -33.10
C GLU A 252 15.38 -31.34 -33.17
N LEU A 253 15.80 -30.09 -33.38
CA LEU A 253 14.90 -28.93 -33.51
C LEU A 253 14.07 -29.00 -34.79
N LEU A 254 14.68 -29.36 -35.93
CA LEU A 254 13.96 -29.55 -37.19
C LEU A 254 13.03 -30.77 -37.19
N SER A 255 13.30 -31.80 -36.37
CA SER A 255 12.41 -32.96 -36.23
C SER A 255 11.16 -32.67 -35.37
N ARG A 256 11.11 -31.49 -34.72
CA ARG A 256 9.95 -31.00 -33.97
C ARG A 256 9.01 -30.12 -34.81
N LEU A 257 9.39 -29.83 -36.05
CA LEU A 257 8.50 -29.38 -37.12
C LEU A 257 7.74 -30.58 -37.67
#